data_AF-F4QM86-F1
#
_entry.id   AF-F4QM86-F1
#
_cell.length_a   1.000
_cell.length_b   1.000
_cell.length_c   1.000
_cell.angle_alpha   90.00
_cell.angle_beta   90.00
_cell.angle_gamma   90.00
#
_symmetry.space_group_name_H-M   'P 1'
#
loop_
_entity.id
_entity.type
_entity.pdbx_description
1 polymer ?
#
loop_
_entity_poly.entity_id
_entity_poly.type
_entity_poly.pdbx_seq_one_letter_code
_entity_poly.pdbx_strand_id
1 'polypeptide(L)'
;MESSSQGKRVAKPFISVLMAAAAFALAPTAMAEGDIAAVAVKRYFLKEVNARCHLLDAPAARALAAGYVQARNSVLRAGHDMSALSPWLAKARSAAAAAPCDAPEVTAEAELARGGFRRFLAQTSLDLPTGRTAWTGTRAHGSEARWRLVQYQNAPGIDAALGLYGAVDRYSFAVMASFKDGARPYSARLLVRDTSRVAVGLINPAAYDVSRDAPMGLSEAGALSFMARATRTTQAHLAPHVKVNSAGFSLTGKYVGDQSPVEAVRFDFPSRAFPAIGMLDPREDIVVVFECDDGPRYVRFEVGDFVTGLTWINLPSGWQI
;
A
#
# COMPACT_ATOMS: atom_id res chain seq x y z
N MET A 1 -68.03 13.66 8.34
CA MET A 1 -69.30 13.37 7.65
C MET A 1 -69.00 13.29 6.16
N GLU A 2 -68.35 12.25 5.65
CA GLU A 2 -68.57 10.81 5.84
C GLU A 2 -69.81 10.30 5.06
N SER A 3 -69.58 9.21 4.32
CA SER A 3 -70.56 8.26 3.77
C SER A 3 -71.24 8.67 2.45
N SER A 4 -71.43 7.81 1.44
CA SER A 4 -71.05 6.42 1.15
C SER A 4 -71.68 6.08 -0.21
N SER A 5 -71.05 5.24 -1.01
CA SER A 5 -71.79 4.33 -1.89
C SER A 5 -70.99 3.03 -2.06
N GLN A 6 -71.62 1.95 -1.60
CA GLN A 6 -71.16 0.56 -1.61
C GLN A 6 -71.25 -0.07 -3.01
N GLY A 7 -70.43 -1.09 -3.26
CA GLY A 7 -70.65 -2.04 -4.36
C GLY A 7 -69.85 -3.35 -4.21
N LYS A 8 -70.47 -4.35 -3.59
CA LYS A 8 -69.99 -5.73 -3.36
C LYS A 8 -69.76 -6.52 -4.67
N ARG A 9 -68.80 -7.46 -4.70
CA ARG A 9 -69.05 -8.93 -4.68
C ARG A 9 -67.77 -9.77 -4.81
N VAL A 10 -67.84 -10.90 -4.11
CA VAL A 10 -66.86 -11.99 -3.97
C VAL A 10 -67.02 -13.00 -5.11
N ALA A 11 -65.91 -13.62 -5.54
CA ALA A 11 -65.90 -14.96 -6.13
C ALA A 11 -64.58 -15.70 -5.75
N LYS A 12 -64.72 -16.93 -5.27
CA LYS A 12 -63.70 -18.01 -5.08
C LYS A 12 -64.21 -19.22 -5.90
N PRO A 13 -63.50 -20.36 -6.04
CA PRO A 13 -62.05 -20.67 -6.08
C PRO A 13 -61.67 -21.54 -7.32
N PHE A 14 -60.38 -21.83 -7.56
CA PHE A 14 -59.95 -23.09 -8.19
C PHE A 14 -58.54 -23.47 -7.70
N ILE A 15 -58.34 -24.77 -7.47
CA ILE A 15 -57.17 -25.42 -6.86
C ILE A 15 -56.29 -26.05 -7.95
N SER A 16 -54.99 -26.24 -7.64
CA SER A 16 -53.94 -27.07 -8.30
C SER A 16 -53.08 -26.33 -9.33
N VAL A 17 -51.75 -26.48 -9.46
CA VAL A 17 -50.81 -27.58 -9.15
C VAL A 17 -49.43 -26.96 -8.81
N LEU A 18 -48.63 -27.70 -8.02
CA LEU A 18 -47.20 -27.48 -7.77
C LEU A 18 -46.37 -27.15 -9.03
N MET A 19 -45.41 -26.23 -8.90
CA MET A 19 -44.04 -26.50 -9.34
C MET A 19 -43.05 -25.86 -8.38
N ALA A 20 -42.33 -26.73 -7.68
CA ALA A 20 -41.11 -26.39 -6.99
C ALA A 20 -40.04 -26.07 -8.04
N ALA A 21 -39.55 -24.82 -8.06
CA ALA A 21 -38.27 -24.48 -8.65
C ALA A 21 -37.28 -24.23 -7.51
N ALA A 22 -36.69 -25.33 -7.04
CA ALA A 22 -35.48 -25.31 -6.26
C ALA A 22 -34.28 -24.99 -7.18
N ALA A 23 -33.29 -24.31 -6.59
CA ALA A 23 -31.91 -24.14 -7.06
C ALA A 23 -31.66 -23.18 -8.25
N PHE A 24 -31.24 -21.96 -7.93
CA PHE A 24 -29.86 -21.48 -8.20
C PHE A 24 -29.62 -20.18 -7.41
N ALA A 25 -29.65 -20.26 -6.08
CA ALA A 25 -29.19 -19.18 -5.22
C ALA A 25 -27.67 -19.29 -5.02
N LEU A 26 -26.91 -18.87 -6.03
CA LEU A 26 -25.50 -18.52 -5.90
C LEU A 26 -25.31 -17.04 -6.28
N ALA A 27 -26.21 -16.19 -5.82
CA ALA A 27 -25.87 -14.78 -5.69
C ALA A 27 -25.01 -14.65 -4.42
N PRO A 28 -23.73 -14.26 -4.51
CA PRO A 28 -23.06 -13.78 -3.31
C PRO A 28 -23.91 -12.61 -2.82
N THR A 29 -24.46 -12.73 -1.61
CA THR A 29 -25.00 -11.62 -0.81
C THR A 29 -24.20 -10.37 -1.15
N ALA A 30 -24.80 -9.46 -1.92
CA ALA A 30 -24.17 -8.24 -2.35
C ALA A 30 -23.68 -7.54 -1.08
N MET A 31 -22.36 -7.42 -0.95
CA MET A 31 -21.81 -6.47 0.01
C MET A 31 -22.39 -5.13 -0.39
N ALA A 32 -23.05 -4.44 0.56
CA ALA A 32 -23.69 -3.16 0.28
C ALA A 32 -22.70 -2.25 -0.46
N GLU A 33 -23.17 -1.61 -1.52
CA GLU A 33 -22.44 -0.63 -2.31
C GLU A 33 -22.02 0.51 -1.36
N GLY A 34 -20.76 0.47 -0.89
CA GLY A 34 -20.27 1.32 0.20
C GLY A 34 -19.36 0.63 1.22
N ASP A 35 -19.26 -0.71 1.21
CA ASP A 35 -18.32 -1.44 2.08
C ASP A 35 -16.88 -1.30 1.59
N ILE A 36 -15.98 -0.77 2.44
CA ILE A 36 -14.53 -0.66 2.18
C ILE A 36 -13.93 -2.02 1.79
N ALA A 37 -14.47 -3.12 2.31
CA ALA A 37 -14.06 -4.48 1.98
C ALA A 37 -14.47 -4.92 0.57
N ALA A 38 -15.55 -4.37 -0.01
CA ALA A 38 -16.08 -4.81 -1.30
C ALA A 38 -15.05 -4.66 -2.43
N VAL A 39 -14.27 -3.57 -2.43
CA VAL A 39 -13.21 -3.35 -3.41
C VAL A 39 -12.10 -4.40 -3.29
N ALA A 40 -11.69 -4.73 -2.06
CA ALA A 40 -10.67 -5.74 -1.81
C ALA A 40 -11.15 -7.13 -2.28
N VAL A 41 -12.39 -7.50 -1.92
CA VAL A 41 -13.01 -8.77 -2.30
C VAL A 41 -13.18 -8.89 -3.81
N LYS A 42 -13.64 -7.84 -4.49
CA LYS A 42 -13.81 -7.80 -5.95
C LYS A 42 -12.47 -7.95 -6.69
N ARG A 43 -11.44 -7.21 -6.27
CA ARG A 43 -10.10 -7.32 -6.86
C ARG A 43 -9.47 -8.69 -6.59
N TYR A 44 -9.72 -9.26 -5.41
CA TYR A 44 -9.27 -10.61 -5.08
C TYR A 44 -9.96 -11.66 -5.95
N PHE A 45 -11.28 -11.60 -6.11
CA PHE A 45 -12.04 -12.46 -7.02
C PHE A 45 -11.43 -12.44 -8.43
N LEU A 46 -11.27 -11.24 -9.03
CA LEU A 46 -10.73 -11.12 -10.38
C LEU A 46 -9.29 -11.63 -10.47
N LYS A 47 -8.47 -11.43 -9.43
CA LYS A 47 -7.11 -11.98 -9.36
C LYS A 47 -7.13 -13.52 -9.40
N GLU A 48 -8.01 -14.16 -8.64
CA GLU A 48 -8.14 -15.61 -8.60
C GLU A 48 -8.72 -16.17 -9.92
N VAL A 49 -9.70 -15.50 -10.54
CA VAL A 49 -10.21 -15.88 -11.87
C VAL A 49 -9.11 -15.76 -12.92
N ASN A 50 -8.38 -14.64 -12.92
CA ASN A 50 -7.28 -14.41 -13.86
C ASN A 50 -6.17 -15.46 -13.75
N ALA A 51 -5.88 -15.95 -12.54
CA ALA A 51 -4.86 -16.99 -12.34
C ALA A 51 -5.21 -18.31 -13.05
N ARG A 52 -6.51 -18.59 -13.28
CA ARG A 52 -6.99 -19.79 -13.99
C ARG A 52 -7.27 -19.52 -15.47
N CYS A 53 -7.89 -18.37 -15.77
CA CYS A 53 -8.43 -18.06 -17.09
C CYS A 53 -7.48 -17.23 -17.97
N HIS A 54 -6.38 -16.71 -17.40
CA HIS A 54 -5.38 -15.90 -18.11
C HIS A 54 -5.97 -14.72 -18.89
N LEU A 55 -6.99 -14.07 -18.32
CA LEU A 55 -7.72 -13.01 -18.99
C LEU A 55 -6.82 -11.79 -19.21
N LEU A 56 -5.98 -11.43 -18.25
CA LEU A 56 -5.09 -10.28 -18.27
C LEU A 56 -3.67 -10.69 -18.68
N ASP A 57 -2.98 -9.80 -19.38
CA ASP A 57 -1.54 -9.95 -19.63
C ASP A 57 -0.73 -9.85 -18.32
N ALA A 58 0.55 -10.24 -18.36
CA ALA A 58 1.37 -10.27 -17.15
C ALA A 58 1.50 -8.91 -16.45
N PRO A 59 1.69 -7.77 -17.15
CA PRO A 59 1.70 -6.46 -16.52
C PRO A 59 0.37 -6.09 -15.85
N ALA A 60 -0.78 -6.29 -16.52
CA ALA A 60 -2.09 -6.00 -15.94
C ALA A 60 -2.41 -6.92 -14.76
N ALA A 61 -2.02 -8.19 -14.82
CA ALA A 61 -2.16 -9.13 -13.71
C ALA A 61 -1.36 -8.70 -12.48
N ARG A 62 -0.12 -8.22 -12.65
CA ARG A 62 0.70 -7.68 -11.55
C ARG A 62 0.08 -6.40 -10.96
N ALA A 63 -0.44 -5.51 -11.80
CA ALA A 63 -1.14 -4.32 -11.34
C ALA A 63 -2.42 -4.66 -10.57
N LEU A 64 -3.18 -5.66 -11.03
CA LEU A 64 -4.35 -6.15 -10.31
C LEU A 64 -3.97 -6.72 -8.93
N ALA A 65 -2.87 -7.48 -8.84
CA ALA A 65 -2.37 -7.99 -7.58
C ALA A 65 -1.96 -6.85 -6.62
N ALA A 66 -1.27 -5.82 -7.11
CA ALA A 66 -0.95 -4.63 -6.33
C ALA A 66 -2.20 -3.86 -5.89
N GLY A 67 -3.19 -3.72 -6.79
CA GLY A 67 -4.46 -3.10 -6.48
C GLY A 67 -5.24 -3.88 -5.41
N TYR A 68 -5.19 -5.21 -5.42
CA TYR A 68 -5.75 -6.02 -4.33
C TYR A 68 -5.04 -5.74 -3.00
N VAL A 69 -3.70 -5.75 -2.98
CA VAL A 69 -2.91 -5.47 -1.76
C VAL A 69 -3.26 -4.08 -1.20
N GLN A 70 -3.32 -3.07 -2.06
CA GLN A 70 -3.73 -1.71 -1.67
C GLN A 70 -5.13 -1.69 -1.05
N ALA A 71 -6.12 -2.33 -1.69
CA ALA A 71 -7.49 -2.34 -1.19
C ALA A 71 -7.61 -3.09 0.14
N ARG A 72 -6.92 -4.24 0.27
CA ARG A 72 -6.79 -4.97 1.54
C ARG A 72 -6.19 -4.08 2.62
N ASN A 73 -5.12 -3.35 2.29
CA ASN A 73 -4.45 -2.50 3.26
C ASN A 73 -5.32 -1.31 3.70
N SER A 74 -6.13 -0.75 2.79
CA SER A 74 -7.13 0.27 3.13
C SER A 74 -8.17 -0.25 4.13
N VAL A 75 -8.63 -1.50 3.98
CA VAL A 75 -9.53 -2.16 4.95
C VAL A 75 -8.87 -2.24 6.33
N LEU A 76 -7.60 -2.66 6.38
CA LEU A 76 -6.87 -2.79 7.65
C LEU A 76 -6.65 -1.43 8.33
N ARG A 77 -6.28 -0.41 7.57
CA ARG A 77 -6.12 0.97 8.09
C ARG A 77 -7.44 1.60 8.51
N ALA A 78 -8.58 1.16 7.97
CA ALA A 78 -9.91 1.56 8.44
C ALA A 78 -10.29 0.92 9.79
N GLY A 79 -9.40 0.12 10.39
CA GLY A 79 -9.58 -0.47 11.72
C GLY A 79 -10.13 -1.89 11.71
N HIS A 80 -10.35 -2.49 10.54
CA HIS A 80 -10.74 -3.89 10.44
C HIS A 80 -9.51 -4.81 10.53
N ASP A 81 -9.73 -6.05 10.94
CA ASP A 81 -8.69 -7.08 10.98
C ASP A 81 -8.84 -8.10 9.86
N MET A 82 -7.74 -8.79 9.54
CA MET A 82 -7.74 -9.86 8.55
C MET A 82 -8.73 -10.98 8.91
N SER A 83 -9.02 -11.23 10.19
CA SER A 83 -10.02 -12.22 10.62
C SER A 83 -11.42 -11.89 10.14
N ALA A 84 -11.78 -10.61 10.03
CA ALA A 84 -13.06 -10.16 9.49
C ALA A 84 -13.10 -10.22 7.96
N LEU A 85 -11.98 -9.92 7.27
CA LEU A 85 -11.90 -9.92 5.81
C LEU A 85 -11.74 -11.33 5.22
N SER A 86 -11.04 -12.24 5.92
CA SER A 86 -10.67 -13.57 5.41
C SER A 86 -11.86 -14.44 4.96
N PRO A 87 -13.00 -14.50 5.68
CA PRO A 87 -14.18 -15.25 5.22
C PRO A 87 -14.69 -14.77 3.87
N TRP A 88 -14.67 -13.45 3.61
CA TRP A 88 -15.09 -12.87 2.34
C TRP A 88 -14.12 -13.19 1.21
N LEU A 89 -12.81 -13.16 1.49
CA LEU A 89 -11.80 -13.58 0.53
C LEU A 89 -11.93 -15.08 0.21
N ALA A 90 -12.19 -15.92 1.20
CA ALA A 90 -12.44 -17.35 0.98
C ALA A 90 -13.68 -17.58 0.10
N LYS A 91 -14.78 -16.86 0.36
CA LYS A 91 -15.98 -16.89 -0.49
C LYS A 91 -15.68 -16.46 -1.93
N ALA A 92 -14.93 -15.36 -2.11
CA ALA A 92 -14.49 -14.89 -3.42
C ALA A 92 -13.61 -15.91 -4.14
N ARG A 93 -12.70 -16.60 -3.43
CA ARG A 93 -11.89 -17.68 -4.02
C ARG A 93 -12.75 -18.84 -4.51
N SER A 94 -13.70 -19.30 -3.69
CA SER A 94 -14.62 -20.38 -4.08
C SER A 94 -15.49 -19.99 -5.27
N ALA A 95 -16.00 -18.75 -5.30
CA ALA A 95 -16.75 -18.21 -6.44
C ALA A 95 -15.87 -18.13 -7.70
N ALA A 96 -14.62 -17.66 -7.57
CA ALA A 96 -13.66 -17.57 -8.67
C ALA A 96 -13.31 -18.95 -9.25
N ALA A 97 -13.26 -19.99 -8.41
CA ALA A 97 -13.05 -21.36 -8.86
C ALA A 97 -14.24 -21.92 -9.66
N ALA A 98 -15.46 -21.49 -9.35
CA ALA A 98 -16.69 -21.95 -10.00
C ALA A 98 -17.08 -21.14 -11.25
N ALA A 99 -16.63 -19.88 -11.37
CA ALA A 99 -17.03 -18.98 -12.46
C ALA A 99 -16.52 -19.46 -13.83
N PRO A 100 -17.35 -19.54 -14.88
CA PRO A 100 -16.87 -19.78 -16.25
C PRO A 100 -15.94 -18.65 -16.71
N CYS A 101 -14.89 -18.98 -17.47
CA CYS A 101 -13.94 -17.97 -17.96
C CYS A 101 -14.55 -17.01 -18.99
N ASP A 102 -15.61 -17.45 -19.67
CA ASP A 102 -16.37 -16.72 -20.68
C ASP A 102 -17.67 -16.11 -20.12
N ALA A 103 -17.89 -16.18 -18.80
CA ALA A 103 -19.06 -15.54 -18.18
C ALA A 103 -19.06 -14.04 -18.50
N PRO A 104 -20.20 -13.46 -18.93
CA PRO A 104 -20.28 -12.05 -19.31
C PRO A 104 -19.78 -11.09 -18.21
N GLU A 105 -20.07 -11.39 -16.94
CA GLU A 105 -19.63 -10.57 -15.81
C GLU A 105 -18.12 -10.65 -15.60
N VAL A 106 -17.52 -11.83 -15.77
CA VAL A 106 -16.07 -12.04 -15.66
C VAL A 106 -15.32 -11.30 -16.75
N THR A 107 -15.79 -11.43 -17.99
CA THR A 107 -15.19 -10.77 -19.16
C THR A 107 -15.31 -9.25 -19.06
N ALA A 108 -16.47 -8.73 -18.64
CA ALA A 108 -16.68 -7.30 -18.42
C ALA A 108 -15.73 -6.72 -17.34
N GLU A 109 -15.54 -7.44 -16.23
CA GLU A 109 -14.61 -7.01 -15.17
C GLU A 109 -13.14 -7.08 -15.60
N ALA A 110 -12.77 -8.06 -16.42
CA ALA A 110 -11.43 -8.12 -17.02
C ALA A 110 -11.18 -6.92 -17.95
N GLU A 111 -12.14 -6.53 -18.79
CA GLU A 111 -12.02 -5.36 -19.66
C GLU A 111 -11.94 -4.05 -18.86
N LEU A 112 -12.75 -3.92 -17.79
CA LEU A 112 -12.64 -2.79 -16.87
C LEU A 112 -11.24 -2.71 -16.24
N ALA A 113 -10.67 -3.85 -15.84
CA ALA A 113 -9.32 -3.93 -15.29
C ALA A 113 -8.25 -3.53 -16.30
N ARG A 114 -8.36 -3.96 -17.58
CA ARG A 114 -7.45 -3.49 -18.64
C ARG A 114 -7.53 -1.98 -18.85
N GLY A 115 -8.74 -1.42 -18.89
CA GLY A 115 -8.96 0.02 -19.00
C GLY A 115 -8.35 0.80 -17.83
N GLY A 116 -8.56 0.31 -16.60
CA GLY A 116 -7.96 0.86 -15.39
C GLY A 116 -6.43 0.78 -15.39
N PHE A 117 -5.87 -0.35 -15.83
CA PHE A 117 -4.43 -0.55 -15.93
C PHE A 117 -3.76 0.46 -16.85
N ARG A 118 -4.32 0.73 -18.04
CA ARG A 118 -3.79 1.75 -18.96
C ARG A 118 -3.70 3.13 -18.31
N ARG A 119 -4.72 3.55 -17.57
CA ARG A 119 -4.69 4.82 -16.82
C ARG A 119 -3.67 4.81 -15.70
N PHE A 120 -3.52 3.69 -15.01
CA PHE A 120 -2.53 3.51 -13.94
C PHE A 120 -1.08 3.57 -14.45
N LEU A 121 -0.81 3.07 -15.66
CA LEU A 121 0.50 3.17 -16.30
C LEU A 121 0.83 4.60 -16.76
N ALA A 122 -0.18 5.40 -17.09
CA ALA A 122 0.00 6.79 -17.50
C ALA A 122 0.41 7.70 -16.33
N GLN A 123 0.26 7.26 -15.08
CA GLN A 123 0.70 8.02 -13.91
C GLN A 123 2.23 8.06 -13.82
N THR A 124 2.77 9.27 -13.66
CA THR A 124 4.21 9.52 -13.49
C THR A 124 4.64 9.53 -12.02
N SER A 125 3.70 9.83 -11.12
CA SER A 125 3.84 9.78 -9.67
C SER A 125 2.62 9.12 -9.03
N LEU A 126 2.82 8.53 -7.85
CA LEU A 126 1.78 7.86 -7.08
C LEU A 126 1.99 8.14 -5.59
N ASP A 127 1.03 8.79 -4.94
CA ASP A 127 1.02 8.91 -3.49
C ASP A 127 0.15 7.80 -2.89
N LEU A 128 0.74 7.05 -1.98
CA LEU A 128 0.12 5.93 -1.29
C LEU A 128 -0.02 6.31 0.18
N PRO A 129 -1.17 6.86 0.58
CA PRO A 129 -1.37 7.34 1.93
C PRO A 129 -1.25 6.17 2.90
N THR A 130 -0.47 6.38 3.93
CA THR A 130 -0.40 5.50 5.08
C THR A 130 -1.21 6.16 6.21
N GLY A 131 -1.35 5.53 7.36
CA GLY A 131 -2.20 6.07 8.43
C GLY A 131 -1.76 7.47 8.88
N ARG A 132 -0.45 7.73 8.82
CA ARG A 132 0.18 8.93 9.39
C ARG A 132 1.17 9.61 8.43
N THR A 133 1.66 8.91 7.40
CA THR A 133 2.57 9.44 6.37
C THR A 133 2.10 9.05 4.96
N ALA A 134 3.01 8.99 3.99
CA ALA A 134 2.73 8.42 2.68
C ALA A 134 4.00 7.80 2.07
N TRP A 135 3.81 6.72 1.32
CA TRP A 135 4.81 6.30 0.35
C TRP A 135 4.57 7.06 -0.96
N THR A 136 5.58 7.80 -1.41
CA THR A 136 5.54 8.49 -2.71
C THR A 136 6.37 7.71 -3.73
N GLY A 137 5.69 7.20 -4.75
CA GLY A 137 6.30 6.61 -5.92
C GLY A 137 6.50 7.65 -7.02
N THR A 138 7.67 7.63 -7.66
CA THR A 138 7.94 8.39 -8.88
C THR A 138 8.59 7.49 -9.92
N ARG A 139 8.10 7.52 -11.16
CA ARG A 139 8.75 6.83 -12.27
C ARG A 139 10.04 7.58 -12.62
N ALA A 140 11.16 6.87 -12.57
CA ALA A 140 12.43 7.37 -13.07
C ALA A 140 12.47 7.22 -14.60
N HIS A 141 13.14 8.16 -15.25
CA HIS A 141 13.39 8.13 -16.69
C HIS A 141 14.90 8.20 -16.93
N GLY A 142 15.40 7.36 -17.85
CA GLY A 142 16.81 7.31 -18.19
C GLY A 142 17.70 6.91 -17.00
N SER A 143 18.88 7.55 -16.92
CA SER A 143 19.92 7.26 -15.94
C SER A 143 19.89 8.18 -14.70
N GLU A 144 18.87 9.02 -14.54
CA GLU A 144 18.77 9.94 -13.40
C GLU A 144 18.57 9.15 -12.09
N ALA A 145 19.44 9.37 -11.12
CA ALA A 145 19.31 8.81 -9.79
C ALA A 145 18.38 9.68 -8.94
N ARG A 146 17.25 9.11 -8.51
CA ARG A 146 16.26 9.81 -7.68
C ARG A 146 15.56 8.84 -6.74
N TRP A 147 14.78 9.38 -5.80
CA TRP A 147 13.80 8.60 -5.07
C TRP A 147 12.74 8.06 -6.04
N ARG A 148 12.68 6.74 -6.20
CA ARG A 148 11.69 6.04 -7.01
C ARG A 148 10.49 5.62 -6.18
N LEU A 149 10.73 5.25 -4.93
CA LEU A 149 9.71 5.02 -3.92
C LEU A 149 10.31 5.50 -2.61
N VAL A 150 9.64 6.38 -1.88
CA VAL A 150 10.20 6.99 -0.67
C VAL A 150 9.11 7.28 0.34
N GLN A 151 9.44 7.10 1.61
CA GLN A 151 8.70 7.67 2.73
C GLN A 151 9.63 8.63 3.47
N TYR A 152 9.12 9.82 3.75
CA TYR A 152 9.83 10.87 4.44
C TYR A 152 9.45 10.87 5.91
N GLN A 153 10.43 11.05 6.79
CA GLN A 153 10.25 11.19 8.21
C GLN A 153 11.01 12.41 8.71
N ASN A 154 10.28 13.38 9.24
CA ASN A 154 10.84 14.57 9.86
C ASN A 154 10.53 14.53 11.34
N ALA A 155 11.54 14.62 12.17
CA ALA A 155 11.39 14.66 13.62
C ALA A 155 12.42 15.63 14.23
N PRO A 156 12.26 16.01 15.51
CA PRO A 156 13.21 16.91 16.15
C PRO A 156 14.64 16.37 16.04
N GLY A 157 15.52 17.14 15.40
CA GLY A 157 16.94 16.80 15.28
C GLY A 157 17.33 15.88 14.10
N ILE A 158 16.40 15.18 13.45
CA ILE A 158 16.70 14.32 12.29
C ILE A 158 15.65 14.47 11.20
N ASP A 159 16.11 14.76 9.99
CA ASP A 159 15.31 14.59 8.77
C ASP A 159 15.79 13.33 8.06
N ALA A 160 14.89 12.45 7.64
CA ALA A 160 15.23 11.17 7.05
C ALA A 160 14.28 10.77 5.91
N ALA A 161 14.81 10.03 4.95
CA ALA A 161 14.06 9.45 3.85
C ALA A 161 14.48 7.99 3.67
N LEU A 162 13.52 7.07 3.66
CA LEU A 162 13.74 5.64 3.45
C LEU A 162 13.02 5.20 2.18
N GLY A 163 13.68 4.43 1.33
CA GLY A 163 13.05 3.93 0.13
C GLY A 163 13.99 3.41 -0.95
N LEU A 164 13.47 3.25 -2.16
CA LEU A 164 14.25 2.87 -3.33
C LEU A 164 14.81 4.12 -4.00
N TYR A 165 16.14 4.21 -4.07
CA TYR A 165 16.87 5.30 -4.70
C TYR A 165 17.74 4.81 -5.84
N GLY A 166 17.65 5.46 -7.00
CA GLY A 166 18.51 5.22 -8.15
C GLY A 166 17.78 5.36 -9.48
N ALA A 167 18.41 4.87 -10.53
CA ALA A 167 17.87 4.83 -11.89
C ALA A 167 16.94 3.63 -12.09
N VAL A 168 16.41 3.48 -13.31
CA VAL A 168 15.49 2.38 -13.67
C VAL A 168 16.17 1.02 -13.56
N ASP A 169 17.38 0.90 -14.10
CA ASP A 169 18.19 -0.32 -14.18
C ASP A 169 19.07 -0.55 -12.94
N ARG A 170 19.26 0.49 -12.12
CA ARG A 170 20.19 0.46 -10.99
C ARG A 170 19.69 1.27 -9.82
N TYR A 171 19.22 0.57 -8.78
CA TYR A 171 18.72 1.18 -7.55
C TYR A 171 19.13 0.39 -6.32
N SER A 172 19.14 1.05 -5.16
CA SER A 172 19.28 0.40 -3.86
C SER A 172 18.11 0.75 -2.96
N PHE A 173 17.86 -0.11 -1.97
CA PHE A 173 17.04 0.27 -0.83
C PHE A 173 17.92 1.05 0.14
N ALA A 174 17.61 2.31 0.37
CA ALA A 174 18.47 3.23 1.08
C ALA A 174 17.69 4.02 2.12
N VAL A 175 18.34 4.32 3.24
CA VAL A 175 17.98 5.45 4.09
C VAL A 175 19.00 6.57 3.88
N MET A 176 18.51 7.80 3.77
CA MET A 176 19.33 9.00 3.83
C MET A 176 18.85 9.85 5.00
N ALA A 177 19.76 10.37 5.80
CA ALA A 177 19.42 11.15 6.98
C ALA A 177 20.38 12.33 7.18
N SER A 178 19.85 13.42 7.73
CA SER A 178 20.61 14.59 8.16
C SER A 178 20.33 14.87 9.63
N PHE A 179 21.39 15.11 10.41
CA PHE A 179 21.35 15.25 11.87
C PHE A 179 21.67 16.70 12.23
N LYS A 180 20.67 17.42 12.75
CA LYS A 180 20.74 18.88 13.01
C LYS A 180 21.68 19.24 14.17
N ASP A 181 21.96 18.27 15.04
CA ASP A 181 22.91 18.41 16.16
C ASP A 181 24.33 17.97 15.80
N GLY A 182 24.59 17.64 14.53
CA GLY A 182 25.91 17.26 14.05
C GLY A 182 26.32 15.82 14.37
N ALA A 183 25.40 14.99 14.89
CA ALA A 183 25.67 13.57 15.11
C ALA A 183 26.05 12.85 13.81
N ARG A 184 27.05 11.97 13.88
CA ARG A 184 27.59 11.25 12.73
C ARG A 184 27.41 9.75 12.92
N PRO A 185 26.31 9.16 12.43
CA PRO A 185 26.14 7.73 12.55
C PRO A 185 27.20 7.01 11.69
N TYR A 186 27.83 5.99 12.28
CA TYR A 186 28.82 5.17 11.59
C TYR A 186 28.22 3.87 11.03
N SER A 187 27.04 3.47 11.51
CA SER A 187 26.31 2.32 10.98
C SER A 187 24.80 2.51 11.08
N ALA A 188 24.06 1.70 10.31
CA ALA A 188 22.61 1.64 10.40
C ALA A 188 22.10 0.21 10.20
N ARG A 189 20.99 -0.09 10.88
CA ARG A 189 20.16 -1.29 10.68
C ARG A 189 18.73 -0.93 10.43
N LEU A 190 18.09 -1.76 9.62
CA LEU A 190 16.64 -1.84 9.56
C LEU A 190 16.15 -2.98 10.44
N LEU A 191 15.23 -2.68 11.36
CA LEU A 191 14.50 -3.63 12.17
C LEU A 191 13.09 -3.79 11.60
N VAL A 192 12.71 -5.05 11.40
CA VAL A 192 11.40 -5.47 10.88
C VAL A 192 10.90 -6.59 11.78
N ARG A 193 9.64 -6.55 12.25
CA ARG A 193 9.11 -7.62 13.11
C ARG A 193 9.28 -9.00 12.47
N ASP A 194 9.73 -9.97 13.26
CA ASP A 194 9.75 -11.37 12.86
C ASP A 194 8.37 -12.00 13.10
N THR A 195 7.59 -12.14 12.04
CA THR A 195 6.23 -12.71 12.09
C THR A 195 6.19 -14.18 12.52
N SER A 196 7.32 -14.89 12.47
CA SER A 196 7.43 -16.28 12.94
C SER A 196 7.57 -16.39 14.45
N ARG A 197 8.05 -15.33 15.11
CA ARG A 197 8.25 -15.26 16.57
C ARG A 197 7.16 -14.48 17.27
N VAL A 198 6.73 -13.39 16.65
CA VAL A 198 5.75 -12.46 17.21
C VAL A 198 4.60 -12.38 16.22
N ALA A 199 3.47 -13.01 16.52
CA ALA A 199 2.35 -13.11 15.58
C ALA A 199 1.67 -11.77 15.28
N VAL A 200 1.56 -10.89 16.28
CA VAL A 200 0.93 -9.57 16.19
C VAL A 200 1.94 -8.50 16.60
N GLY A 201 2.06 -7.43 15.81
CA GLY A 201 2.92 -6.31 16.17
C GLY A 201 2.43 -5.56 17.39
N LEU A 202 3.23 -5.53 18.45
CA LEU A 202 3.11 -4.52 19.51
C LEU A 202 3.75 -3.25 18.97
N ILE A 203 2.95 -2.33 18.46
CA ILE A 203 3.46 -1.09 17.90
C ILE A 203 2.87 0.06 18.68
N ASN A 204 3.77 0.96 19.06
CA ASN A 204 3.40 2.14 19.79
C ASN A 204 2.46 3.03 18.95
N PRO A 205 1.20 3.27 19.36
CA PRO A 205 0.32 4.18 18.64
C PRO A 205 0.77 5.65 18.75
N ALA A 206 1.74 5.97 19.62
CA ALA A 206 2.34 7.30 19.69
C ALA A 206 2.92 7.74 18.33
N ALA A 207 3.01 9.06 18.17
CA ALA A 207 3.49 9.70 16.96
C ALA A 207 4.85 9.15 16.48
N TYR A 208 5.13 9.33 15.18
CA TYR A 208 6.48 9.15 14.67
C TYR A 208 7.40 10.07 15.43
N ASP A 209 8.37 9.50 16.13
CA ASP A 209 9.38 10.27 16.82
C ASP A 209 10.75 9.68 16.55
N VAL A 210 11.74 10.56 16.63
CA VAL A 210 13.14 10.18 16.77
C VAL A 210 13.39 10.04 18.25
N SER A 211 13.83 8.87 18.67
CA SER A 211 14.15 8.62 20.07
C SER A 211 15.57 8.10 20.23
N ARG A 212 16.16 8.33 21.41
CA ARG A 212 17.33 7.59 21.88
C ARG A 212 16.95 6.22 22.45
N ASP A 213 15.67 6.02 22.72
CA ASP A 213 15.09 4.77 23.19
C ASP A 213 14.42 4.00 22.05
N ALA A 214 14.51 2.68 22.11
CA ALA A 214 13.82 1.82 21.16
C ALA A 214 12.29 2.03 21.25
N PRO A 215 11.56 2.04 20.12
CA PRO A 215 10.10 2.12 20.15
C PRO A 215 9.49 0.98 20.97
N MET A 216 8.48 1.31 21.78
CA MET A 216 7.78 0.32 22.60
C MET A 216 7.26 -0.84 21.74
N GLY A 217 7.53 -2.07 22.19
CA GLY A 217 7.14 -3.31 21.51
C GLY A 217 8.12 -3.78 20.43
N LEU A 218 9.14 -2.98 20.10
CA LEU A 218 10.25 -3.41 19.25
C LEU A 218 11.42 -3.89 20.12
N SER A 219 11.77 -5.17 19.99
CA SER A 219 12.97 -5.74 20.62
C SER A 219 13.80 -6.49 19.58
N GLU A 220 15.11 -6.59 19.81
CA GLU A 220 15.99 -7.37 18.93
C GLU A 220 15.62 -8.86 18.89
N ALA A 221 15.04 -9.39 19.98
CA ALA A 221 14.59 -10.78 20.03
C ALA A 221 13.38 -11.06 19.13
N GLY A 222 12.51 -10.05 18.94
CA GLY A 222 11.28 -10.12 18.15
C GLY A 222 11.39 -9.53 16.75
N ALA A 223 12.56 -9.05 16.33
CA ALA A 223 12.78 -8.41 15.04
C ALA A 223 13.88 -9.09 14.22
N LEU A 224 13.68 -9.13 12.92
CA LEU A 224 14.72 -9.34 11.93
C LEU A 224 15.56 -8.07 11.83
N SER A 225 16.89 -8.21 11.86
CA SER A 225 17.83 -7.10 11.70
C SER A 225 18.56 -7.19 10.36
N PHE A 226 18.50 -6.11 9.59
CA PHE A 226 19.19 -5.97 8.31
C PHE A 226 20.25 -4.86 8.40
N MET A 227 21.50 -5.26 8.55
CA MET A 227 22.67 -4.36 8.46
C MET A 227 22.75 -3.68 7.10
N ALA A 228 23.01 -2.37 7.10
CA ALA A 228 23.41 -1.66 5.89
C ALA A 228 24.83 -2.04 5.46
N ARG A 229 25.10 -2.03 4.15
CA ARG A 229 26.38 -2.47 3.56
C ARG A 229 27.36 -1.34 3.25
N ALA A 230 26.89 -0.10 3.19
CA ALA A 230 27.71 1.05 2.81
C ALA A 230 27.23 2.29 3.56
N THR A 231 28.16 3.14 3.98
CA THR A 231 27.90 4.52 4.42
C THR A 231 28.59 5.47 3.44
N ARG A 232 27.89 6.53 3.03
CA ARG A 232 28.48 7.62 2.24
C ARG A 232 27.77 8.94 2.49
N THR A 233 28.53 10.03 2.50
CA THR A 233 27.96 11.37 2.43
C THR A 233 27.41 11.61 1.02
N THR A 234 26.24 12.24 0.94
CA THR A 234 25.53 12.56 -0.30
C THR A 234 24.75 13.86 -0.13
N GLN A 235 24.28 14.41 -1.23
CA GLN A 235 23.24 15.43 -1.23
C GLN A 235 21.89 14.76 -1.48
N ALA A 236 20.86 15.09 -0.70
CA ALA A 236 19.55 14.47 -0.82
C ALA A 236 18.39 15.41 -0.45
N HIS A 237 17.25 15.25 -1.12
CA HIS A 237 15.98 15.80 -0.62
C HIS A 237 15.42 14.87 0.45
N LEU A 238 15.28 15.40 1.67
CA LEU A 238 14.77 14.66 2.84
C LEU A 238 13.33 15.05 3.21
N ALA A 239 12.66 15.80 2.35
CA ALA A 239 11.25 16.16 2.47
C ALA A 239 10.54 15.99 1.12
N PRO A 240 9.20 15.84 1.12
CA PRO A 240 8.42 15.82 -0.11
C PRO A 240 8.64 17.10 -0.94
N HIS A 241 8.80 16.93 -2.24
CA HIS A 241 8.91 18.06 -3.15
C HIS A 241 7.57 18.82 -3.21
N VAL A 242 7.61 20.12 -2.95
CA VAL A 242 6.46 21.02 -3.07
C VAL A 242 6.61 21.76 -4.39
N LYS A 243 5.60 21.67 -5.27
CA LYS A 243 5.61 22.45 -6.52
C LYS A 243 5.58 23.93 -6.18
N VAL A 244 6.65 24.63 -6.52
CA VAL A 244 6.80 26.08 -6.36
C VAL A 244 6.99 26.76 -7.71
N ASN A 245 6.61 28.03 -7.80
CA ASN A 245 7.02 28.89 -8.91
C ASN A 245 8.50 29.28 -8.79
N SER A 246 9.04 30.00 -9.76
CA SER A 246 10.44 30.47 -9.75
C SER A 246 10.80 31.37 -8.56
N ALA A 247 9.80 31.93 -7.87
CA ALA A 247 9.98 32.75 -6.68
C ALA A 247 9.83 31.96 -5.36
N GLY A 248 9.72 30.63 -5.40
CA GLY A 248 9.66 29.78 -4.19
C GLY A 248 8.28 29.72 -3.52
N PHE A 249 7.21 30.18 -4.19
CA PHE A 249 5.84 30.12 -3.68
C PHE A 249 5.12 28.88 -4.22
N SER A 250 4.47 28.15 -3.32
CA SER A 250 3.63 27.00 -3.66
C SER A 250 2.36 27.41 -4.43
N LEU A 251 1.64 26.42 -4.96
CA LEU A 251 0.35 26.62 -5.62
C LEU A 251 -0.72 27.27 -4.73
N THR A 252 -0.55 27.25 -3.41
CA THR A 252 -1.46 27.90 -2.45
C THR A 252 -0.99 29.31 -2.04
N GLY A 253 0.07 29.83 -2.66
CA GLY A 253 0.63 31.15 -2.34
C GLY A 253 1.48 31.16 -1.05
N LYS A 254 1.69 30.02 -0.39
CA LYS A 254 2.61 29.91 0.73
C LYS A 254 4.06 29.88 0.22
N TYR A 255 4.92 30.75 0.73
CA TYR A 255 6.36 30.67 0.49
C TYR A 255 6.92 29.42 1.15
N VAL A 256 7.60 28.58 0.38
CA VAL A 256 8.20 27.30 0.85
C VAL A 256 9.73 27.35 0.80
N GLY A 257 10.29 28.33 0.09
CA GLY A 257 11.74 28.52 -0.02
C GLY A 257 12.41 27.56 -1.01
N ASP A 258 13.73 27.57 -0.98
CA ASP A 258 14.56 26.66 -1.77
C ASP A 258 14.54 25.26 -1.14
N GLN A 259 14.08 24.26 -1.91
CA GLN A 259 14.09 22.86 -1.50
C GLN A 259 15.39 22.17 -1.93
N SER A 260 16.50 22.90 -1.97
CA SER A 260 17.82 22.37 -2.31
C SER A 260 18.14 21.10 -1.53
N PRO A 261 18.81 20.13 -2.17
CA PRO A 261 19.37 18.98 -1.48
C PRO A 261 20.20 19.42 -0.27
N VAL A 262 20.09 18.67 0.83
CA VAL A 262 20.92 18.86 2.03
C VAL A 262 21.99 17.79 2.10
N GLU A 263 23.07 18.08 2.83
CA GLU A 263 24.04 17.06 3.18
C GLU A 263 23.38 15.97 4.05
N ALA A 264 23.51 14.73 3.60
CA ALA A 264 22.94 13.56 4.23
C ALA A 264 23.95 12.42 4.23
N VAL A 265 23.85 11.56 5.23
CA VAL A 265 24.51 10.26 5.23
C VAL A 265 23.56 9.23 4.65
N ARG A 266 24.05 8.40 3.73
CA ARG A 266 23.30 7.33 3.07
C ARG A 266 23.77 5.97 3.53
N PHE A 267 22.80 5.13 3.90
CA PHE A 267 23.00 3.72 4.19
C PHE A 267 22.17 2.85 3.24
N ASP A 268 22.81 1.86 2.61
CA ASP A 268 22.15 0.94 1.67
C ASP A 268 21.84 -0.42 2.35
N PHE A 269 20.56 -0.76 2.44
CA PHE A 269 20.04 -2.00 3.00
C PHE A 269 19.92 -3.11 1.94
N PRO A 270 20.00 -4.40 2.34
CA PRO A 270 19.86 -5.50 1.42
C PRO A 270 18.40 -5.72 0.98
N SER A 271 18.18 -6.07 -0.29
CA SER A 271 16.85 -6.32 -0.86
C SER A 271 16.08 -7.47 -0.20
N ARG A 272 16.76 -8.36 0.53
CA ARG A 272 16.13 -9.41 1.35
C ARG A 272 15.24 -8.85 2.48
N ALA A 273 15.30 -7.55 2.76
CA ALA A 273 14.36 -6.89 3.65
C ALA A 273 12.95 -6.78 3.03
N PHE A 274 12.81 -6.74 1.69
CA PHE A 274 11.50 -6.50 1.05
C PHE A 274 10.46 -7.57 1.37
N PRO A 275 10.75 -8.88 1.31
CA PRO A 275 9.77 -9.89 1.70
C PRO A 275 9.36 -9.77 3.17
N ALA A 276 10.30 -9.45 4.06
CA ALA A 276 10.01 -9.26 5.48
C ALA A 276 9.06 -8.07 5.71
N ILE A 277 9.33 -6.92 5.06
CA ILE A 277 8.44 -5.75 5.11
C ILE A 277 7.05 -6.09 4.54
N GLY A 278 7.01 -6.83 3.43
CA GLY A 278 5.76 -7.19 2.75
C GLY A 278 4.87 -8.18 3.51
N MET A 279 5.39 -8.84 4.55
CA MET A 279 4.63 -9.73 5.43
C MET A 279 3.98 -9.01 6.60
N LEU A 280 4.36 -7.75 6.88
CA LEU A 280 3.78 -6.98 7.96
C LEU A 280 2.38 -6.46 7.60
N ASP A 281 1.56 -6.25 8.63
CA ASP A 281 0.33 -5.48 8.54
C ASP A 281 0.68 -4.03 8.16
N PRO A 282 -0.09 -3.37 7.27
CA PRO A 282 0.21 -2.03 6.79
C PRO A 282 0.17 -0.94 7.87
N ARG A 283 -0.44 -1.22 9.03
CA ARG A 283 -0.45 -0.33 10.20
C ARG A 283 0.85 -0.38 10.98
N GLU A 284 1.73 -1.31 10.63
CA GLU A 284 2.97 -1.52 11.33
C GLU A 284 4.09 -0.60 10.90
N ASP A 285 5.11 -0.53 11.76
CA ASP A 285 6.32 0.23 11.54
C ASP A 285 7.50 -0.69 11.26
N ILE A 286 8.43 -0.13 10.50
CA ILE A 286 9.81 -0.57 10.42
C ILE A 286 10.68 0.52 11.00
N VAL A 287 11.81 0.14 11.58
CA VAL A 287 12.63 1.07 12.36
C VAL A 287 14.04 1.03 11.86
N VAL A 288 14.56 2.20 11.49
CA VAL A 288 15.97 2.40 11.23
C VAL A 288 16.63 2.77 12.55
N VAL A 289 17.63 1.99 12.95
CA VAL A 289 18.52 2.34 14.06
C VAL A 289 19.81 2.86 13.46
N PHE A 290 20.17 4.08 13.83
CA PHE A 290 21.45 4.70 13.52
C PHE A 290 22.34 4.57 14.75
N GLU A 291 23.52 3.98 14.59
CA GLU A 291 24.50 3.90 15.68
C GLU A 291 25.40 5.14 15.63
N CYS A 292 25.32 5.97 16.67
CA CYS A 292 26.13 7.19 16.84
C CYS A 292 27.05 7.06 18.07
N ASP A 293 28.04 7.94 18.18
CA ASP A 293 28.98 7.95 19.32
C ASP A 293 28.28 8.24 20.66
N ASP A 294 27.17 8.97 20.63
CA ASP A 294 26.38 9.34 21.79
C ASP A 294 25.19 8.40 22.07
N GLY A 295 25.17 7.24 21.40
CA GLY A 295 24.15 6.20 21.52
C GLY A 295 23.28 6.01 20.27
N PRO A 296 22.48 4.94 20.24
CA PRO A 296 21.61 4.66 19.11
C PRO A 296 20.49 5.69 18.97
N ARG A 297 20.10 5.97 17.73
CA ARG A 297 18.96 6.82 17.38
C ARG A 297 17.98 6.06 16.50
N TYR A 298 16.71 6.09 16.87
CA TYR A 298 15.66 5.30 16.25
C TYR A 298 14.77 6.19 15.39
N VAL A 299 14.54 5.81 14.14
CA VAL A 299 13.62 6.48 13.22
C VAL A 299 12.59 5.47 12.72
N ARG A 300 11.31 5.79 12.90
CA ARG A 300 10.19 4.94 12.53
C ARG A 300 9.66 5.29 11.14
N PHE A 301 9.22 4.28 10.39
CA PHE A 301 8.59 4.40 9.08
C PHE A 301 7.39 3.44 9.01
N GLU A 302 6.29 3.82 8.36
CA GLU A 302 5.13 2.93 8.13
C GLU A 302 5.42 1.93 7.03
N VAL A 303 5.06 0.67 7.28
CA VAL A 303 4.95 -0.37 6.25
C VAL A 303 3.98 0.10 5.17
N GLY A 304 2.77 0.47 5.58
CA GLY A 304 1.76 1.05 4.70
C GLY A 304 1.57 0.26 3.41
N ASP A 305 1.65 0.96 2.28
CA ASP A 305 1.50 0.39 0.94
C ASP A 305 2.84 0.18 0.22
N PHE A 306 3.92 -0.08 0.96
CA PHE A 306 5.27 -0.33 0.41
C PHE A 306 5.25 -1.34 -0.75
N VAL A 307 4.58 -2.48 -0.61
CA VAL A 307 4.51 -3.53 -1.65
C VAL A 307 3.77 -3.05 -2.90
N THR A 308 2.69 -2.28 -2.72
CA THR A 308 1.93 -1.66 -3.82
C THR A 308 2.84 -0.69 -4.59
N GLY A 309 3.56 0.18 -3.88
CA GLY A 309 4.50 1.13 -4.46
C GLY A 309 5.64 0.44 -5.19
N LEU A 310 6.25 -0.58 -4.56
CA LEU A 310 7.31 -1.40 -5.14
C LEU A 310 6.85 -2.09 -6.42
N THR A 311 5.61 -2.57 -6.46
CA THR A 311 5.05 -3.18 -7.67
C THR A 311 4.87 -2.12 -8.76
N TRP A 312 4.28 -0.97 -8.43
CA TRP A 312 3.99 0.07 -9.42
C TRP A 312 5.24 0.63 -10.11
N ILE A 313 6.31 0.90 -9.36
CA ILE A 313 7.58 1.41 -9.93
C ILE A 313 8.28 0.41 -10.85
N ASN A 314 7.91 -0.88 -10.77
CA ASN A 314 8.44 -1.97 -11.58
C ASN A 314 7.48 -2.43 -12.69
N LEU A 315 6.29 -1.82 -12.79
CA LEU A 315 5.44 -2.00 -13.97
C LEU A 315 6.04 -1.25 -15.16
N PRO A 316 5.88 -1.76 -16.39
CA PRO A 316 6.28 -1.05 -17.60
C PRO A 316 5.72 0.37 -17.61
N SER A 317 6.52 1.35 -18.02
CA SER A 317 5.99 2.70 -18.25
C SER A 317 5.33 2.75 -19.62
N GLY A 318 4.25 3.53 -19.78
CA GLY A 318 3.58 3.71 -21.08
C GLY A 318 4.44 4.36 -22.17
N TRP A 319 5.68 4.74 -21.84
CA TRP A 319 6.69 5.28 -22.75
C TRP A 319 7.64 4.23 -23.34
N GLN A 320 7.44 2.95 -23.00
CA GLN A 320 8.25 1.81 -23.45
C GLN A 320 7.42 0.75 -24.21
N ILE A 321 6.25 1.13 -24.73
CA ILE A 321 5.48 0.32 -25.68
C ILE A 321 5.58 0.98 -27.06
#